data_AF-A0AAV6BM77-F1
#
_entry.id   AF-A0AAV6BM77-F1
#
_cell.length_a   1.000
_cell.length_b   1.000
_cell.length_c   1.000
_cell.angle_alpha   90.00
_cell.angle_beta   90.00
_cell.angle_gamma   90.00
#
_symmetry.space_group_name_H-M   'P 1'
#
loop_
_entity.id
_entity.type
_entity.pdbx_description
1 polymer ?
#
loop_
_entity_poly.entity_id
_entity_poly.type
_entity_poly.pdbx_seq_one_letter_code
_entity_poly.pdbx_strand_id
1 'polypeptide(L)' 'MARKYGRGASKSVKSAMRRRKRGTLKSGRSGKKVTSRKQAIAIGLSEARKKGARVPRKRGSRSRRRRKSS' A
#
# COMPACT_ATOMS: atom_id res chain seq x y z
N MET A 1 23.75 1.79 -9.02
CA MET A 1 22.36 1.52 -9.49
C MET A 1 21.34 2.18 -8.56
N ALA A 2 20.47 3.05 -9.05
CA ALA A 2 19.47 3.74 -8.20
C ALA A 2 18.33 2.78 -7.79
N ARG A 3 17.97 2.74 -6.51
CA ARG A 3 16.86 1.89 -6.02
C ARG A 3 15.52 2.34 -6.61
N LYS A 4 14.70 1.38 -7.05
CA LYS A 4 13.35 1.61 -7.59
C LYS A 4 12.40 2.24 -6.56
N TYR A 5 12.57 1.89 -5.28
CA TYR A 5 11.82 2.46 -4.16
C TYR A 5 12.76 3.30 -3.29
N GLY A 6 12.31 4.48 -2.85
CA GLY A 6 13.07 5.31 -1.93
C GLY A 6 13.16 4.70 -0.53
N ARG A 7 14.18 5.09 0.26
CA ARG A 7 14.37 4.62 1.65
C ARG A 7 13.13 4.88 2.51
N GLY A 8 12.44 6.01 2.30
CA GLY A 8 11.17 6.33 2.98
C GLY A 8 10.05 5.31 2.71
N ALA A 9 9.97 4.76 1.49
CA ALA A 9 8.99 3.74 1.16
C ALA A 9 9.26 2.42 1.90
N SER A 10 10.52 1.99 1.94
CA SER A 10 10.94 0.81 2.69
C SER A 10 10.65 0.96 4.20
N LYS A 11 10.92 2.14 4.78
CA LYS A 11 10.63 2.44 6.19
C LYS A 11 9.12 2.37 6.49
N SER A 12 8.28 2.95 5.63
CA SER A 12 6.82 2.91 5.80
C SER A 12 6.26 1.49 5.69
N VAL A 13 6.72 0.69 4.73
CA VAL A 13 6.32 -0.72 4.60
C VAL A 13 6.76 -1.53 5.82
N LYS A 14 7.99 -1.35 6.31
CA LYS A 14 8.47 -1.99 7.55
C LYS A 14 7.57 -1.64 8.74
N SER A 15 7.17 -0.37 8.87
CA SER A 15 6.28 0.09 9.94
C SER A 15 4.88 -0.52 9.83
N ALA A 16 4.27 -0.51 8.64
CA ALA A 16 2.98 -1.15 8.39
C ALA A 16 3.02 -2.65 8.71
N MET A 17 4.10 -3.34 8.33
CA MET A 17 4.29 -4.75 8.64
C MET A 17 4.41 -5.03 10.15
N ARG A 18 5.07 -4.15 10.91
CA ARG A 18 5.10 -4.25 12.38
C ARG A 18 3.73 -4.05 13.00
N ARG A 19 2.97 -3.02 12.56
CA ARG A 19 1.57 -2.80 13.01
C ARG A 19 0.68 -4.01 12.68
N ARG A 20 0.87 -4.63 11.51
CA ARG A 20 0.16 -5.89 11.16
C ARG A 20 0.53 -7.03 12.09
N LYS A 21 1.83 -7.28 12.33
CA LYS A 21 2.30 -8.33 13.24
C LYS A 21 1.76 -8.15 14.66
N ARG A 22 1.58 -6.91 15.11
CA ARG A 22 0.95 -6.56 16.39
C ARG A 22 -0.58 -6.61 16.39
N GLY A 23 -1.23 -6.88 15.25
CA GLY A 23 -2.70 -6.88 15.15
C GLY A 23 -3.38 -5.51 15.23
N THR A 24 -2.60 -4.41 15.16
CA THR A 24 -3.11 -3.04 15.29
C THR A 24 -3.36 -2.34 13.97
N LEU A 25 -2.89 -2.89 12.85
CA LEU A 25 -3.12 -2.31 11.53
C LEU A 25 -4.59 -2.48 11.12
N LYS A 26 -5.27 -1.36 10.81
CA LYS A 26 -6.65 -1.34 10.31
C LYS A 26 -6.70 -0.91 8.84
N SER A 27 -7.71 -1.42 8.11
CA SER A 27 -8.10 -0.88 6.81
C SER A 27 -8.75 0.50 7.01
N GLY A 28 -8.66 1.37 6.01
CA GLY A 28 -9.22 2.73 6.09
C GLY A 28 -10.73 2.75 6.29
N ARG A 29 -11.50 2.75 5.19
CA ARG A 29 -12.96 2.97 5.24
C ARG A 29 -13.74 1.98 6.12
N SER A 30 -13.29 0.74 6.23
CA SER A 30 -14.02 -0.30 6.97
C SER A 30 -13.53 -0.55 8.40
N GLY A 31 -12.41 0.04 8.84
CA GLY A 31 -11.85 -0.16 10.19
C GLY A 31 -11.46 -1.61 10.55
N LYS A 32 -11.59 -2.55 9.61
CA LYS A 32 -11.32 -3.98 9.79
C LYS A 32 -9.83 -4.21 10.03
N LYS A 33 -9.49 -5.19 10.87
CA LYS A 33 -8.09 -5.57 11.09
C LYS A 33 -7.49 -6.13 9.80
N VAL A 34 -6.26 -5.73 9.49
CA VAL A 34 -5.54 -6.21 8.30
C VAL A 34 -4.93 -7.56 8.61
N THR A 35 -5.44 -8.60 7.96
CA THR A 35 -4.96 -9.98 8.12
C THR A 35 -3.84 -10.30 7.12
N SER A 36 -3.98 -9.85 5.87
CA SER A 36 -3.06 -10.23 4.80
C SER A 36 -1.79 -9.36 4.73
N ARG A 37 -0.64 -10.01 4.47
CA ARG A 37 0.65 -9.34 4.26
C ARG A 37 0.62 -8.40 3.04
N LYS A 38 -0.03 -8.83 1.95
CA LYS A 38 -0.18 -8.03 0.73
C LYS A 38 -0.90 -6.71 1.00
N GLN A 39 -1.97 -6.74 1.79
CA GLN A 39 -2.71 -5.53 2.16
C GLN A 39 -1.89 -4.60 3.05
N ALA A 40 -1.12 -5.12 4.00
CA ALA A 40 -0.23 -4.29 4.81
C ALA A 40 0.86 -3.60 3.98
N ILE A 41 1.43 -4.31 2.99
CA ILE A 41 2.38 -3.71 2.04
C ILE A 41 1.70 -2.60 1.22
N ALA A 42 0.48 -2.85 0.72
CA ALA A 42 -0.28 -1.85 -0.04
C ALA A 42 -0.58 -0.59 0.79
N ILE A 43 -0.94 -0.75 2.06
CA ILE A 43 -1.14 0.37 3.00
C ILE A 43 0.19 1.10 3.23
N GLY A 44 1.27 0.38 3.52
CA GLY A 44 2.60 0.99 3.73
C GLY A 44 3.12 1.75 2.50
N LEU A 45 2.89 1.25 1.28
CA LEU A 45 3.22 1.93 0.04
C LEU A 45 2.33 3.16 -0.20
N SER A 46 1.05 3.10 0.19
CA SER A 46 0.13 4.23 0.08
C SER A 46 0.50 5.34 1.08
N GLU A 47 0.83 4.99 2.32
CA GLU A 47 1.36 5.92 3.33
C GLU A 47 2.67 6.55 2.87
N ALA A 48 3.57 5.77 2.26
CA ALA A 48 4.81 6.28 1.70
C ALA A 48 4.57 7.34 0.62
N ARG A 49 3.63 7.11 -0.31
CA ARG A 49 3.25 8.12 -1.31
C ARG A 49 2.71 9.40 -0.69
N LYS A 50 1.80 9.28 0.30
CA LYS A 50 1.25 10.44 1.01
C LYS A 50 2.33 11.27 1.71
N LYS A 51 3.40 10.62 2.18
CA LYS A 51 4.56 11.26 2.80
C LYS A 51 5.61 11.77 1.80
N GLY A 52 5.31 11.80 0.50
CA GLY A 52 6.24 12.27 -0.54
C GLY A 52 7.40 11.32 -0.84
N ALA A 53 7.42 10.10 -0.31
CA ALA A 53 8.48 9.15 -0.62
C ALA A 53 8.38 8.62 -2.06
N ARG A 54 9.53 8.39 -2.69
CA ARG A 54 9.61 7.82 -4.05
C ARG A 54 9.02 6.40 -4.08
N VAL A 55 7.82 6.30 -4.64
CA VAL A 55 7.12 5.03 -4.93
C VAL A 55 6.75 5.03 -6.41
N PRO A 56 7.22 4.05 -7.20
CA PRO A 56 6.83 3.90 -8.59
C PRO A 56 5.31 3.88 -8.76
N ARG A 57 4.84 4.57 -9.80
CA ARG A 57 3.45 4.48 -10.24
C ARG A 57 3.18 3.05 -10.73
N LYS A 58 1.97 2.55 -10.48
CA LYS A 58 1.53 1.30 -11.10
C LYS A 58 1.48 1.57 -12.62
N ARG A 59 2.05 0.67 -13.43
CA ARG A 59 1.83 0.75 -14.89
C ARG A 59 0.33 0.68 -15.14
N GLY A 60 -0.21 1.64 -15.88
CA GLY A 60 -1.64 1.71 -16.16
C GLY A 60 -2.08 0.43 -16.86
N SER A 61 -2.84 -0.42 -16.19
CA SER A 61 -3.64 -1.40 -16.90
C SER A 61 -4.71 -0.61 -17.63
N ARG A 62 -4.75 -0.68 -18.97
CA ARG A 62 -5.85 -0.17 -19.81
C ARG A 62 -7.16 -0.39 -19.05
N SER A 63 -7.87 0.69 -18.74
CA SER A 63 -9.15 0.62 -18.06
C SER A 63 -10.09 -0.21 -18.93
N ARG A 64 -10.25 -1.51 -18.64
CA ARG A 64 -11.38 -2.25 -19.16
C ARG A 64 -12.59 -1.67 -18.45
N ARG A 65 -13.23 -0.69 -19.10
CA ARG A 65 -14.54 -0.14 -18.77
C ARG A 65 -15.43 -1.32 -18.41
N ARG A 66 -15.73 -1.50 -17.12
CA ARG A 66 -16.73 -2.48 -16.68
C ARG A 66 -18.04 -2.00 -17.31
N ARG A 67 -18.54 -2.73 -18.31
CA ARG A 67 -19.92 -2.55 -18.76
C ARG A 67 -20.79 -2.79 -17.53
N LYS A 68 -21.59 -1.80 -17.14
CA LYS A 68 -22.64 -1.97 -16.13
C LYS A 68 -23.60 -3.01 -16.70
N SER A 69 -23.63 -4.20 -16.13
CA SER A 69 -24.81 -5.05 -16.19
C SER A 69 -25.75 -4.52 -15.13
N SER A 70 -26.87 -3.95 -15.60
CA SER A 70 -28.07 -3.65 -14.82
C SER A 70 -28.57 -4.88 -14.07
#